data_AF-A0A3M1LNI9-F1
#
_entry.id   AF-A0A3M1LNI9-F1
#
_cell.length_a   1.000
_cell.length_b   1.000
_cell.length_c   1.000
_cell.angle_alpha   90.00
_cell.angle_beta   90.00
_cell.angle_gamma   90.00
#
_symmetry.space_group_name_H-M   'P 1'
#
loop_
_entity.id
_entity.type
_entity.pdbx_description
1 polymer ?
#
loop_
_entity_poly.entity_id
_entity_poly.type
_entity_poly.pdbx_seq_one_letter_code
_entity_poly.pdbx_strand_id
1 'polypeptide(L)'
;MEPEEAPPADFNPLLEAVKYWGNWVLEEARKELAPFYPVDADGSIPVGYLWARTIPCQNPACGAEIPLMRQFWLAKKKNRQIALHPVVREGRVEFEIVARGSKAAGRRGLPSYSPWPDGFDPSRGTVRRAVATCPVCGGTVDAKTTRRLFREGEAGQRMVAVVTTRPGVRGKLYRLPTAADREAYAAAERALAEKRAALRDAWGMDPVPNEPLPPKGTLGFRVQGYGIETWGDLFNPRQQLALITFAEKVREAHERMVAEGYEPEFAKAVATYLALVIDELSRFTSTLNPWKVDAEAIVHVFGRQALPMLWDYDENNPLGMHGGTWTNRIKEMISVWGNISDLCRPPAVVTCSSATRLPYPDAYFDAVLTDPPYYDNVPYAYLSDFFYVWLKRTVGHLYPDLFATPLTPKGEEIVAYTRREGGFEAGKRLFEERLARAFREIHRVLKPDGIAVIVYAYKT
;
A
#
# COMPACT_ATOMS: atom_id res chain seq x y z
N MET A 1 37.33 -13.69 32.58
CA MET A 1 35.96 -13.26 32.26
C MET A 1 35.91 -11.79 32.60
N GLU A 2 36.11 -10.94 31.60
CA GLU A 2 35.79 -9.53 31.76
C GLU A 2 34.29 -9.42 32.05
N PRO A 3 33.87 -8.57 33.01
CA PRO A 3 32.46 -8.37 33.27
C PRO A 3 31.82 -7.82 32.00
N GLU A 4 30.77 -8.49 31.52
CA GLU A 4 29.94 -8.03 30.42
C GLU A 4 29.47 -6.60 30.75
N GLU A 5 29.83 -5.61 29.91
CA GLU A 5 29.44 -4.22 30.13
C GLU A 5 27.92 -4.16 30.27
N ALA A 6 27.45 -3.56 31.36
CA ALA A 6 26.03 -3.37 31.57
C ALA A 6 25.45 -2.58 30.39
N PRO A 7 24.29 -2.98 29.84
CA PRO A 7 23.69 -2.28 28.71
C PRO A 7 23.42 -0.81 29.09
N PRO A 8 23.46 0.10 28.11
CA PRO A 8 23.27 1.53 28.36
C PRO A 8 21.88 1.80 28.95
N ALA A 9 21.74 2.92 29.67
CA ALA A 9 20.54 3.22 30.45
C ALA A 9 19.25 3.39 29.61
N ASP A 10 19.39 3.61 28.30
CA ASP A 10 18.33 3.71 27.29
C ASP A 10 18.12 2.40 26.50
N PHE A 11 18.74 1.30 26.92
CA PHE A 11 18.61 0.01 26.24
C PHE A 11 17.18 -0.54 26.36
N ASN A 12 16.56 -0.77 25.21
CA ASN A 12 15.28 -1.45 25.10
C ASN A 12 15.48 -2.78 24.35
N PRO A 13 15.39 -3.94 25.03
CA PRO A 13 15.68 -5.24 24.41
C PRO A 13 14.75 -5.55 23.24
N LEU A 14 13.49 -5.13 23.31
CA LEU A 14 12.51 -5.36 22.25
C LEU A 14 12.87 -4.54 20.99
N LEU A 15 13.26 -3.27 21.15
CA LEU A 15 13.63 -2.43 20.02
C LEU A 15 14.90 -2.93 19.32
N GLU A 16 15.92 -3.33 20.09
CA GLU A 16 17.14 -3.88 19.49
C GLU A 16 16.89 -5.24 18.82
N ALA A 17 16.02 -6.09 19.38
CA ALA A 17 15.61 -7.32 18.73
C ALA A 17 14.85 -7.05 17.41
N VAL A 18 13.88 -6.12 17.41
CA VAL A 18 13.15 -5.74 16.20
C VAL A 18 14.07 -5.16 15.13
N LYS A 19 15.07 -4.37 15.52
CA LYS A 19 16.10 -3.84 14.62
C LYS A 19 16.97 -4.94 14.02
N TYR A 20 17.45 -5.87 14.85
CA TYR A 20 18.26 -7.00 14.43
C TYR A 20 17.50 -7.92 13.47
N TRP A 21 16.35 -8.43 13.91
CA TRP A 21 15.52 -9.34 13.12
C TRP A 21 14.91 -8.66 11.90
N GLY A 22 14.65 -7.36 11.97
CA GLY A 22 14.22 -6.58 10.84
C GLY A 22 15.29 -6.45 9.76
N ASN A 23 16.57 -6.33 10.14
CA ASN A 23 17.68 -6.40 9.19
C ASN A 23 17.84 -7.82 8.63
N TRP A 24 17.70 -8.84 9.48
CA TRP A 24 17.74 -10.24 9.04
C TRP A 24 16.67 -10.53 7.98
N VAL A 25 15.42 -10.12 8.22
CA VAL A 25 14.30 -10.25 7.27
C VAL A 25 14.62 -9.58 5.94
N LEU A 26 15.19 -8.35 5.97
CA LEU A 26 15.58 -7.63 4.77
C LEU A 26 16.62 -8.41 3.96
N GLU A 27 17.67 -8.91 4.60
CA GLU A 27 18.76 -9.58 3.92
C GLU A 27 18.35 -10.94 3.36
N GLU A 28 17.52 -11.70 4.07
CA GLU A 28 16.95 -12.94 3.52
C GLU A 28 15.98 -12.66 2.36
N ALA A 29 15.09 -11.67 2.50
CA ALA A 29 14.20 -11.29 1.39
C ALA A 29 14.99 -10.77 0.17
N ARG A 30 16.11 -10.06 0.39
CA ARG A 30 16.98 -9.54 -0.67
C ARG A 30 17.60 -10.68 -1.49
N LYS A 31 18.00 -11.79 -0.87
CA LYS A 31 18.57 -12.95 -1.58
C LYS A 31 17.60 -13.51 -2.63
N GLU A 32 16.31 -13.53 -2.31
CA GLU A 32 15.27 -14.03 -3.22
C GLU A 32 14.79 -12.98 -4.22
N LEU A 33 14.65 -11.72 -3.79
CA LEU A 33 13.96 -10.69 -4.57
C LEU A 33 14.89 -9.88 -5.48
N ALA A 34 16.18 -9.75 -5.17
CA ALA A 34 17.11 -8.91 -5.93
C ALA A 34 17.14 -9.20 -7.44
N PRO A 35 17.06 -10.47 -7.93
CA PRO A 35 17.02 -10.75 -9.36
C PRO A 35 15.87 -10.08 -10.12
N PHE A 36 14.76 -9.75 -9.45
CA PHE A 36 13.59 -9.12 -10.06
C PHE A 36 13.67 -7.58 -10.11
N TYR A 37 14.77 -7.00 -9.58
CA TYR A 37 15.07 -5.58 -9.56
C TYR A 37 16.49 -5.31 -10.07
N PRO A 38 16.79 -5.60 -11.35
CA PRO A 38 18.15 -5.60 -11.86
C PRO A 38 18.79 -4.21 -11.80
N VAL A 39 20.05 -4.15 -11.36
CA VAL A 39 20.88 -2.95 -11.44
C VAL A 39 21.28 -2.73 -12.91
N ASP A 40 21.21 -1.49 -13.37
CA ASP A 40 21.61 -1.12 -14.72
C ASP A 40 23.12 -1.30 -14.92
N ALA A 41 23.54 -1.52 -16.16
CA ALA A 41 24.96 -1.70 -16.52
C ALA A 41 25.85 -0.51 -16.13
N ASP A 42 25.28 0.69 -15.97
CA ASP A 42 25.99 1.90 -15.53
C ASP A 42 25.98 2.11 -14.01
N GLY A 43 25.53 1.10 -13.25
CA GLY A 43 25.41 1.12 -11.79
C GLY A 43 24.16 1.85 -11.26
N SER A 44 23.23 2.25 -12.13
CA SER A 44 21.96 2.84 -11.68
C SER A 44 21.05 1.78 -11.07
N ILE A 45 20.47 2.10 -9.92
CA ILE A 45 19.63 1.19 -9.13
C ILE A 45 18.16 1.60 -9.31
N PRO A 46 17.26 0.68 -9.72
CA PRO A 46 15.84 0.94 -9.77
C PRO A 46 15.27 1.28 -8.39
N VAL A 47 14.53 2.39 -8.37
CA VAL A 47 13.77 2.89 -7.22
C VAL A 47 12.33 2.42 -7.32
N GLY A 48 11.80 2.44 -8.53
CA GLY A 48 10.45 2.01 -8.84
C GLY A 48 10.19 2.04 -10.34
N TYR A 49 9.05 1.48 -10.74
CA TYR A 49 8.64 1.34 -12.13
C TYR A 49 7.29 2.00 -12.29
N LEU A 50 7.15 2.86 -13.30
CA LEU A 50 5.87 3.48 -13.61
C LEU A 50 5.14 2.63 -14.64
N TRP A 51 3.89 2.33 -14.35
CA TRP A 51 3.02 1.50 -15.16
C TRP A 51 1.81 2.29 -15.63
N ALA A 52 1.33 1.95 -16.82
CA ALA A 52 0.04 2.36 -17.33
C ALA A 52 -0.82 1.11 -17.54
N ARG A 53 -2.06 1.12 -17.04
CA ARG A 53 -3.05 0.14 -17.49
C ARG A 53 -3.39 0.42 -18.95
N THR A 54 -3.76 -0.59 -19.72
CA THR A 54 -4.00 -0.47 -21.16
C THR A 54 -5.37 -1.02 -21.54
N ILE A 55 -5.94 -0.50 -22.63
CA ILE A 55 -7.15 -1.06 -23.27
C ILE A 55 -6.97 -1.04 -24.80
N PRO A 56 -7.62 -1.95 -25.55
CA PRO A 56 -7.62 -1.89 -27.00
C PRO A 56 -8.50 -0.75 -27.51
N CYS A 57 -8.02 -0.04 -28.53
CA CYS A 57 -8.84 0.93 -29.26
C CYS A 57 -10.05 0.25 -29.88
N GLN A 58 -11.23 0.81 -29.66
CA GLN A 58 -12.50 0.26 -30.15
C GLN A 58 -12.81 0.66 -31.60
N ASN A 59 -11.95 1.43 -32.27
CA ASN A 59 -12.03 1.65 -33.71
C ASN A 59 -11.44 0.41 -34.42
N PRO A 60 -12.25 -0.36 -35.19
CA PRO A 60 -11.79 -1.59 -35.84
C PRO A 60 -10.64 -1.39 -36.83
N ALA A 61 -10.53 -0.21 -37.44
CA ALA A 61 -9.43 0.12 -38.34
C ALA A 61 -8.13 0.49 -37.61
N CYS A 62 -8.19 0.72 -36.29
CA CYS A 62 -7.04 1.12 -35.48
C CYS A 62 -6.55 -0.01 -34.59
N GLY A 63 -7.40 -0.53 -33.69
CA GLY A 63 -7.06 -1.63 -32.77
C GLY A 63 -5.86 -1.38 -31.83
N ALA A 64 -5.27 -0.18 -31.85
CA ALA A 64 -4.05 0.11 -31.10
C ALA A 64 -4.26 -0.02 -29.59
N GLU A 65 -3.23 -0.49 -28.89
CA GLU A 65 -3.19 -0.44 -27.43
C GLU A 65 -3.14 1.03 -26.96
N ILE A 66 -4.05 1.41 -26.06
CA ILE A 66 -4.11 2.74 -25.45
C ILE A 66 -3.58 2.66 -24.02
N PRO A 67 -2.37 3.17 -23.73
CA PRO A 67 -1.91 3.37 -22.36
C PRO A 67 -2.77 4.42 -21.68
N LEU A 68 -3.40 4.08 -20.57
CA LEU A 68 -4.27 4.94 -19.77
C LEU A 68 -3.43 5.76 -18.80
N MET A 69 -3.07 6.98 -19.21
CA MET A 69 -2.26 7.92 -18.46
C MET A 69 -3.13 9.10 -18.03
N ARG A 70 -3.18 9.43 -16.73
CA ARG A 70 -3.88 10.66 -16.27
C ARG A 70 -3.13 11.94 -16.66
N GLN A 71 -1.82 11.83 -16.79
CA GLN A 71 -0.86 12.87 -17.17
C GLN A 71 0.44 12.18 -17.61
N PHE A 72 1.35 12.93 -18.20
CA PHE A 72 2.66 12.48 -18.68
C PHE A 72 3.84 13.05 -17.88
N TRP A 73 3.59 13.80 -16.82
CA TRP A 73 4.66 14.33 -15.96
C TRP A 73 5.41 13.20 -15.23
N LEU A 74 6.74 13.22 -15.31
CA LEU A 74 7.65 12.41 -14.47
C LEU A 74 8.25 13.25 -13.34
N ALA A 75 8.62 14.51 -13.64
CA ALA A 75 9.02 15.49 -12.65
C ALA A 75 8.43 16.86 -13.03
N LYS A 76 7.77 17.53 -12.08
CA LYS A 76 7.15 18.85 -12.27
C LYS A 76 7.63 19.82 -11.18
N LYS A 77 8.90 20.21 -11.26
CA LYS A 77 9.52 21.21 -10.37
C LYS A 77 9.94 22.46 -11.16
N LYS A 78 10.06 23.61 -10.49
CA LYS A 78 10.33 24.92 -11.11
C LYS A 78 11.48 24.91 -12.14
N ASN A 79 12.60 24.25 -11.82
CA ASN A 79 13.81 24.22 -12.66
C ASN A 79 14.15 22.81 -13.21
N ARG A 80 13.25 21.84 -13.02
CA ARG A 80 13.42 20.44 -13.44
C ARG A 80 12.07 19.91 -13.89
N GLN A 81 11.86 19.91 -15.19
CA GLN A 81 10.64 19.41 -15.82
C GLN A 81 11.02 18.26 -16.74
N ILE A 82 10.49 17.07 -16.43
CA ILE A 82 10.73 15.84 -17.18
C ILE A 82 9.37 15.18 -17.40
N ALA A 83 9.12 14.73 -18.62
CA ALA A 83 7.84 14.13 -19.01
C ALA A 83 8.04 12.96 -19.98
N LEU A 84 7.04 12.10 -20.02
CA LEU A 84 6.94 10.98 -20.94
C LEU A 84 6.10 11.39 -22.16
N HIS A 85 6.76 11.74 -23.26
CA HIS A 85 6.09 12.18 -24.48
C HIS A 85 5.57 10.97 -25.28
N PRO A 86 4.25 10.82 -25.49
CA PRO A 86 3.72 9.77 -26.36
C PRO A 86 4.02 10.08 -27.83
N VAL A 87 4.60 9.12 -28.55
CA VAL A 87 4.87 9.23 -29.99
C VAL A 87 4.21 8.07 -30.72
N VAL A 88 3.57 8.34 -31.86
CA VAL A 88 2.95 7.29 -32.67
C VAL A 88 3.96 6.77 -33.69
N ARG A 89 4.28 5.48 -33.61
CA ARG A 89 5.18 4.78 -34.54
C ARG A 89 4.50 3.51 -35.02
N GLU A 90 4.40 3.35 -36.34
CA GLU A 90 3.82 2.13 -36.95
C GLU A 90 2.43 1.76 -36.37
N GLY A 91 1.59 2.75 -36.10
CA GLY A 91 0.26 2.55 -35.53
C GLY A 91 0.24 2.19 -34.04
N ARG A 92 1.38 2.27 -33.34
CA ARG A 92 1.52 1.99 -31.90
C ARG A 92 1.89 3.25 -31.14
N VAL A 93 1.48 3.30 -29.87
CA VAL A 93 1.88 4.36 -28.95
C VAL A 93 3.18 3.97 -28.29
N GLU A 94 4.26 4.64 -28.64
CA GLU A 94 5.59 4.56 -28.02
C GLU A 94 5.83 5.78 -27.13
N PHE A 95 6.94 5.77 -26.39
CA PHE A 95 7.30 6.88 -25.51
C PHE A 95 8.73 7.37 -25.72
N GLU A 96 8.91 8.67 -25.54
CA GLU A 96 10.21 9.32 -25.38
C GLU A 96 10.25 10.09 -24.06
N ILE A 97 11.41 10.21 -23.44
CA ILE A 97 11.56 11.07 -22.26
C ILE A 97 12.10 12.41 -22.71
N VAL A 98 11.31 13.46 -22.44
CA VAL A 98 11.63 14.84 -22.79
C VAL A 98 11.90 15.65 -21.53
N ALA A 99 12.80 16.63 -21.63
CA ALA A 99 13.18 17.43 -20.48
C ALA A 99 13.39 18.91 -20.82
N ARG A 100 13.08 19.79 -19.86
CA ARG A 100 13.41 21.21 -19.92
C ARG A 100 13.71 21.80 -18.54
N GLY A 101 14.42 22.92 -18.55
CA GLY A 101 14.88 23.61 -17.34
C GLY A 101 16.33 23.28 -16.99
N SER A 102 16.98 24.22 -16.31
CA SER A 102 18.42 24.23 -16.05
C SER A 102 18.94 23.05 -15.22
N LYS A 103 18.05 22.27 -14.60
CA LYS A 103 18.39 21.07 -13.82
C LYS A 103 17.81 19.78 -14.39
N ALA A 104 17.32 19.77 -15.64
CA ALA A 104 16.63 18.60 -16.20
C ALA A 104 17.50 17.71 -17.11
N ALA A 105 18.51 18.27 -17.79
CA ALA A 105 19.39 17.53 -18.70
C ALA A 105 20.82 18.13 -18.75
N GLY A 106 21.81 17.34 -19.21
CA GLY A 106 23.07 17.88 -19.78
C GLY A 106 24.22 18.20 -18.83
N ARG A 107 24.27 17.66 -17.61
CA ARG A 107 25.51 17.67 -16.78
C ARG A 107 26.24 16.34 -16.91
N ARG A 108 27.57 16.33 -16.77
CA ARG A 108 28.40 15.11 -16.75
C ARG A 108 27.78 14.08 -15.79
N GLY A 109 27.45 12.89 -16.31
CA GLY A 109 26.82 11.81 -15.55
C GLY A 109 25.28 11.79 -15.52
N LEU A 110 24.57 12.68 -16.21
CA LEU A 110 23.10 12.61 -16.36
C LEU A 110 22.69 12.00 -17.72
N PRO A 111 21.51 11.35 -17.81
CA PRO A 111 20.95 10.91 -19.08
C PRO A 111 20.72 12.10 -20.03
N SER A 112 20.91 11.85 -21.33
CA SER A 112 20.48 12.78 -22.38
C SER A 112 19.01 12.52 -22.69
N TYR A 113 18.14 13.47 -22.38
CA TYR A 113 16.72 13.43 -22.70
C TYR A 113 16.45 14.21 -24.00
N SER A 114 15.39 13.82 -24.71
CA SER A 114 14.95 14.54 -25.90
C SER A 114 14.56 15.99 -25.56
N PRO A 115 14.73 16.92 -26.52
CA PRO A 115 14.25 18.29 -26.34
C PRO A 115 12.72 18.31 -26.17
N TRP A 116 12.22 19.35 -25.51
CA TRP A 116 10.79 19.51 -25.29
C TRP A 116 10.06 19.80 -26.61
N PRO A 117 9.06 18.99 -27.02
CA PRO A 117 8.32 19.24 -28.25
C PRO A 117 7.39 20.46 -28.16
N ASP A 118 7.23 21.18 -29.26
CA ASP A 118 6.30 22.31 -29.35
C ASP A 118 4.85 21.86 -29.14
N GLY A 119 4.08 22.64 -28.39
CA GLY A 119 2.66 22.35 -28.12
C GLY A 119 2.40 21.16 -27.18
N PHE A 120 3.42 20.44 -26.71
CA PHE A 120 3.23 19.33 -25.78
C PHE A 120 2.89 19.81 -24.36
N ASP A 121 1.66 19.51 -23.92
CA ASP A 121 1.19 19.69 -22.55
C ASP A 121 1.10 18.32 -21.83
N PRO A 122 2.04 18.00 -20.91
CA PRO A 122 2.02 16.74 -20.18
C PRO A 122 0.87 16.64 -19.16
N SER A 123 0.12 17.71 -18.90
CA SER A 123 -1.09 17.63 -18.08
C SER A 123 -2.30 17.05 -18.83
N ARG A 124 -2.21 16.90 -20.16
CA ARG A 124 -3.25 16.24 -20.98
C ARG A 124 -2.93 14.76 -21.16
N GLY A 125 -3.42 13.93 -20.25
CA GLY A 125 -3.34 12.46 -20.36
C GLY A 125 -4.29 11.87 -21.40
N THR A 126 -4.22 10.55 -21.59
CA THR A 126 -5.11 9.79 -22.48
C THR A 126 -6.43 9.41 -21.82
N VAL A 127 -6.58 9.56 -20.50
CA VAL A 127 -7.79 9.17 -19.78
C VAL A 127 -8.22 10.21 -18.73
N ARG A 128 -9.53 10.47 -18.67
CA ARG A 128 -10.16 11.28 -17.62
C ARG A 128 -11.51 10.70 -17.25
N ARG A 129 -11.74 10.44 -15.96
CA ARG A 129 -13.00 9.85 -15.45
C ARG A 129 -13.41 8.56 -16.19
N ALA A 130 -12.45 7.70 -16.51
CA ALA A 130 -12.60 6.47 -17.29
C ALA A 130 -12.95 6.65 -18.79
N VAL A 131 -13.03 7.88 -19.29
CA VAL A 131 -13.14 8.14 -20.73
C VAL A 131 -11.73 8.23 -21.30
N ALA A 132 -11.40 7.36 -22.25
CA ALA A 132 -10.08 7.28 -22.87
C ALA A 132 -10.08 7.85 -24.29
N THR A 133 -8.97 8.43 -24.72
CA THR A 133 -8.74 8.93 -26.08
C THR A 133 -7.54 8.22 -26.67
N CYS A 134 -7.70 7.63 -27.85
CA CYS A 134 -6.64 6.93 -28.57
C CYS A 134 -5.64 7.93 -29.18
N PRO A 135 -4.34 7.88 -28.83
CA PRO A 135 -3.35 8.76 -29.45
C PRO A 135 -3.11 8.50 -30.95
N VAL A 136 -3.47 7.31 -31.44
CA VAL A 136 -3.22 6.90 -32.84
C VAL A 136 -4.29 7.44 -33.78
N CYS A 137 -5.58 7.25 -33.46
CA CYS A 137 -6.69 7.64 -34.35
C CYS A 137 -7.59 8.76 -33.80
N GLY A 138 -7.36 9.25 -32.58
CA GLY A 138 -8.20 10.25 -31.92
C GLY A 138 -9.56 9.73 -31.43
N GLY A 139 -9.87 8.46 -31.65
CA GLY A 139 -11.12 7.82 -31.21
C GLY A 139 -11.29 7.85 -29.69
N THR A 140 -12.54 7.98 -29.23
CA THR A 140 -12.89 8.02 -27.81
C THR A 140 -13.52 6.69 -27.37
N VAL A 141 -13.08 6.17 -26.22
CA VAL A 141 -13.70 5.03 -25.53
C VAL A 141 -14.41 5.57 -24.29
N ASP A 142 -15.73 5.42 -24.23
CA ASP A 142 -16.53 5.92 -23.11
C ASP A 142 -16.31 5.14 -21.80
N ALA A 143 -16.73 5.72 -20.68
CA ALA A 143 -16.50 5.16 -19.35
C ALA A 143 -17.22 3.83 -19.08
N LYS A 144 -18.33 3.53 -19.76
CA LYS A 144 -19.03 2.24 -19.64
C LYS A 144 -18.25 1.18 -20.39
N THR A 145 -17.79 1.49 -21.60
CA THR A 145 -16.97 0.62 -22.44
C THR A 145 -15.61 0.34 -21.79
N THR A 146 -14.91 1.35 -21.27
CA THR A 146 -13.66 1.13 -20.51
C THR A 146 -13.88 0.12 -19.38
N ARG A 147 -14.91 0.31 -18.54
CA ARG A 147 -15.21 -0.63 -17.44
C ARG A 147 -15.58 -2.03 -17.93
N ARG A 148 -16.21 -2.15 -19.09
CA ARG A 148 -16.54 -3.43 -19.72
C ARG A 148 -15.25 -4.16 -20.11
N LEU A 149 -14.35 -3.50 -20.85
CA LEU A 149 -13.07 -4.08 -21.28
C LEU A 149 -12.23 -4.60 -20.11
N PHE A 150 -12.20 -3.86 -19.00
CA PHE A 150 -11.54 -4.33 -17.77
C PHE A 150 -12.17 -5.60 -17.20
N ARG A 151 -13.50 -5.67 -17.10
CA ARG A 151 -14.22 -6.83 -16.56
C ARG A 151 -14.15 -8.06 -17.48
N GLU A 152 -14.05 -7.84 -18.78
CA GLU A 152 -13.95 -8.90 -19.80
C GLU A 152 -12.51 -9.37 -20.02
N GLY A 153 -11.54 -8.85 -19.25
CA GLY A 153 -10.14 -9.25 -19.35
C GLY A 153 -9.41 -8.73 -20.60
N GLU A 154 -10.00 -7.79 -21.33
CA GLU A 154 -9.39 -7.15 -22.50
C GLU A 154 -8.41 -6.03 -22.11
N ALA A 155 -8.41 -5.60 -20.84
CA ALA A 155 -7.46 -4.62 -20.34
C ALA A 155 -6.12 -5.27 -19.96
N GLY A 156 -5.03 -4.53 -20.16
CA GLY A 156 -3.68 -4.96 -19.82
C GLY A 156 -2.93 -3.95 -18.95
N GLN A 157 -1.61 -4.08 -18.92
CA GLN A 157 -0.71 -3.14 -18.28
C GLN A 157 0.63 -3.10 -19.00
N ARG A 158 1.28 -1.94 -18.98
CA ARG A 158 2.55 -1.69 -19.63
C ARG A 158 3.46 -0.88 -18.72
N MET A 159 4.69 -1.33 -18.55
CA MET A 159 5.73 -0.53 -17.92
C MET A 159 6.10 0.61 -18.88
N VAL A 160 6.06 1.85 -18.41
CA VAL A 160 6.23 3.04 -19.27
C VAL A 160 7.47 3.85 -18.94
N ALA A 161 7.98 3.75 -17.71
CA ALA A 161 9.24 4.36 -17.31
C ALA A 161 9.84 3.62 -16.11
N VAL A 162 11.17 3.71 -15.96
CA VAL A 162 11.88 3.24 -14.76
C VAL A 162 12.51 4.44 -14.08
N VAL A 163 12.26 4.55 -12.78
CA VAL A 163 12.87 5.58 -11.93
C VAL A 163 14.10 4.98 -11.28
N THR A 164 15.25 5.61 -11.44
CA THR A 164 16.52 5.10 -10.90
C THR A 164 17.23 6.15 -10.05
N THR A 165 18.19 5.68 -9.25
CA THR A 165 19.24 6.52 -8.65
C THR A 165 20.58 5.97 -9.04
N ARG A 166 21.59 6.83 -9.19
CA ARG A 166 22.97 6.38 -9.43
C ARG A 166 23.88 6.85 -8.30
N PRO A 167 24.73 5.98 -7.74
CA PRO A 167 25.75 6.39 -6.77
C PRO A 167 26.55 7.60 -7.28
N GLY A 168 26.77 8.59 -6.41
CA GLY A 168 27.45 9.84 -6.77
C GLY A 168 26.62 10.85 -7.58
N VAL A 169 25.42 10.49 -8.05
CA VAL A 169 24.51 11.40 -8.75
C VAL A 169 23.34 11.76 -7.84
N ARG A 170 23.15 13.05 -7.59
CA ARG A 170 22.05 13.53 -6.75
C ARG A 170 20.72 13.52 -7.51
N GLY A 171 19.71 12.88 -6.90
CA GLY A 171 18.32 12.91 -7.37
C GLY A 171 17.91 11.68 -8.17
N LYS A 172 16.64 11.63 -8.57
CA LYS A 172 16.06 10.56 -9.39
C LYS A 172 16.34 10.78 -10.86
N LEU A 173 16.66 9.71 -11.58
CA LEU A 173 16.78 9.67 -13.03
C LEU A 173 15.62 8.85 -13.61
N TYR A 174 15.35 9.03 -14.89
CA TYR A 174 14.28 8.34 -15.58
C TYR A 174 14.84 7.70 -16.84
N ARG A 175 14.40 6.50 -17.17
CA ARG A 175 14.70 5.86 -18.45
C ARG A 175 13.48 5.08 -18.94
N LEU A 176 13.48 4.76 -20.22
CA LEU A 176 12.50 3.84 -20.77
C LEU A 176 12.80 2.41 -20.30
N PRO A 177 11.79 1.53 -20.18
CA PRO A 177 11.99 0.13 -19.86
C PRO A 177 12.78 -0.61 -20.94
N THR A 178 13.81 -1.34 -20.51
CA THR A 178 14.64 -2.21 -21.33
C THR A 178 14.03 -3.60 -21.45
N ALA A 179 14.64 -4.46 -22.28
CA ALA A 179 14.27 -5.87 -22.34
C ALA A 179 14.52 -6.58 -21.00
N ALA A 180 15.59 -6.22 -20.28
CA ALA A 180 15.92 -6.79 -18.98
C ALA A 180 14.85 -6.47 -17.92
N ASP A 181 14.27 -5.26 -17.92
CA ASP A 181 13.20 -4.91 -16.98
C ASP A 181 11.93 -5.75 -17.21
N ARG A 182 11.60 -5.99 -18.48
CA ARG A 182 10.45 -6.81 -18.88
C ARG A 182 10.67 -8.28 -18.53
N GLU A 183 11.86 -8.81 -18.80
CA GLU A 183 12.21 -10.18 -18.43
C GLU A 183 12.24 -10.37 -16.91
N ALA A 184 12.78 -9.41 -16.15
CA ALA A 184 12.76 -9.46 -14.69
C ALA A 184 11.33 -9.49 -14.12
N TYR A 185 10.40 -8.75 -14.73
CA TYR A 185 8.99 -8.80 -14.34
C TYR A 185 8.34 -10.15 -14.69
N ALA A 186 8.56 -10.67 -15.91
CA ALA A 186 8.07 -11.99 -16.32
C ALA A 186 8.67 -13.13 -15.47
N ALA A 187 9.92 -13.00 -15.05
CA ALA A 187 10.56 -13.94 -14.12
C ALA A 187 9.91 -13.88 -12.73
N ALA A 188 9.53 -12.68 -12.26
CA ALA A 188 8.81 -12.52 -11.00
C ALA A 188 7.42 -13.17 -11.05
N GLU A 189 6.72 -13.13 -12.19
CA GLU A 189 5.44 -13.84 -12.38
C GLU A 189 5.60 -15.36 -12.24
N ARG A 190 6.65 -15.93 -12.84
CA ARG A 190 6.94 -17.37 -12.73
C ARG A 190 7.33 -17.75 -11.29
N ALA A 191 8.22 -16.98 -10.67
CA ALA A 191 8.64 -17.20 -9.29
C ALA A 191 7.49 -17.06 -8.30
N LEU A 192 6.56 -16.13 -8.54
CA LEU A 192 5.33 -16.01 -7.75
C LEU A 192 4.50 -17.30 -7.83
N ALA A 193 4.30 -17.85 -9.03
CA ALA A 193 3.49 -19.07 -9.18
C ALA A 193 4.07 -20.25 -8.37
N GLU A 194 5.38 -20.45 -8.46
CA GLU A 194 6.11 -21.48 -7.71
C GLU A 194 6.05 -21.24 -6.20
N LYS A 195 6.40 -20.04 -5.75
CA LYS A 195 6.42 -19.70 -4.32
C LYS A 195 5.02 -19.72 -3.70
N ARG A 196 4.01 -19.23 -4.41
CA ARG A 196 2.60 -19.28 -3.97
C ARG A 196 2.13 -20.71 -3.78
N ALA A 197 2.53 -21.63 -4.66
CA ALA A 197 2.20 -23.04 -4.52
C ALA A 197 2.86 -23.66 -3.29
N ALA A 198 4.18 -23.48 -3.14
CA ALA A 198 4.93 -24.02 -2.00
C ALA A 198 4.41 -23.49 -0.65
N LEU A 199 4.19 -22.18 -0.55
CA LEU A 199 3.70 -21.55 0.67
C LEU A 199 2.25 -21.90 0.98
N ARG A 200 1.41 -22.11 -0.04
CA ARG A 200 0.02 -22.57 0.18
C ARG A 200 -0.01 -23.92 0.87
N ASP A 201 0.84 -24.84 0.43
CA ASP A 201 0.94 -26.17 1.03
C ASP A 201 1.53 -26.09 2.45
N ALA A 202 2.57 -25.27 2.65
CA ALA A 202 3.20 -25.10 3.97
C ALA A 202 2.30 -24.39 5.00
N TRP A 203 1.48 -23.42 4.57
CA TRP A 203 0.67 -22.60 5.48
C TRP A 203 -0.77 -23.10 5.63
N GLY A 204 -1.20 -24.05 4.80
CA GLY A 204 -2.60 -24.49 4.75
C GLY A 204 -3.58 -23.40 4.31
N MET A 205 -3.09 -22.32 3.69
CA MET A 205 -3.88 -21.19 3.21
C MET A 205 -3.17 -20.49 2.04
N ASP A 206 -3.91 -19.80 1.18
CA ASP A 206 -3.30 -19.06 0.08
C ASP A 206 -2.43 -17.89 0.61
N PRO A 207 -1.12 -17.84 0.29
CA PRO A 207 -0.24 -16.76 0.76
C PRO A 207 -0.53 -15.44 0.05
N VAL A 208 -1.24 -15.44 -1.08
CA VAL A 208 -1.80 -14.22 -1.68
C VAL A 208 -3.24 -14.04 -1.20
N PRO A 209 -3.64 -12.86 -0.69
CA PRO A 209 -5.02 -12.56 -0.31
C PRO A 209 -6.03 -12.89 -1.40
N ASN A 210 -6.88 -13.88 -1.15
CA ASN A 210 -7.94 -14.32 -2.06
C ASN A 210 -9.33 -14.04 -1.50
N GLU A 211 -9.41 -13.39 -0.34
CA GLU A 211 -10.66 -12.93 0.24
C GLU A 211 -11.28 -11.83 -0.64
N PRO A 212 -12.61 -11.80 -0.79
CA PRO A 212 -13.27 -10.83 -1.67
C PRO A 212 -13.15 -9.41 -1.11
N LEU A 213 -13.00 -8.45 -2.02
CA LEU A 213 -13.21 -7.05 -1.73
C LEU A 213 -14.68 -6.79 -1.34
N PRO A 214 -14.95 -5.65 -0.67
CA PRO A 214 -16.32 -5.29 -0.30
C PRO A 214 -17.24 -5.22 -1.53
N PRO A 215 -18.56 -5.40 -1.37
CA PRO A 215 -19.50 -5.32 -2.48
C PRO A 215 -19.37 -4.02 -3.29
N LYS A 216 -19.61 -4.10 -4.60
CA LYS A 216 -19.57 -2.95 -5.49
C LYS A 216 -20.48 -1.83 -4.98
N GLY A 217 -19.92 -0.61 -4.92
CA GLY A 217 -20.64 0.56 -4.43
C GLY A 217 -20.47 0.82 -2.94
N THR A 218 -19.75 -0.05 -2.21
CA THR A 218 -19.23 0.27 -0.87
C THR A 218 -18.48 1.60 -0.92
N LEU A 219 -18.71 2.45 0.08
CA LEU A 219 -18.04 3.73 0.25
C LEU A 219 -16.52 3.56 0.18
N GLY A 220 -15.81 4.48 -0.45
CA GLY A 220 -14.34 4.43 -0.51
C GLY A 220 -13.78 3.42 -1.52
N PHE A 221 -14.55 2.47 -2.06
CA PHE A 221 -14.03 1.50 -3.03
C PHE A 221 -14.60 1.75 -4.44
N ARG A 222 -13.71 1.84 -5.43
CA ARG A 222 -14.10 2.03 -6.85
C ARG A 222 -13.49 1.00 -7.80
N VAL A 223 -12.56 0.19 -7.31
CA VAL A 223 -11.78 -0.79 -8.08
C VAL A 223 -12.62 -1.96 -8.60
N GLN A 224 -13.68 -2.37 -7.87
CA GLN A 224 -14.57 -3.46 -8.28
C GLN A 224 -15.27 -3.20 -9.61
N GLY A 225 -15.39 -1.92 -10.00
CA GLY A 225 -15.93 -1.55 -11.31
C GLY A 225 -15.10 -2.05 -12.50
N TYR A 226 -13.86 -2.50 -12.24
CA TYR A 226 -12.80 -2.81 -13.20
C TYR A 226 -12.23 -4.23 -13.03
N GLY A 227 -12.99 -5.16 -12.43
CA GLY A 227 -12.57 -6.57 -12.32
C GLY A 227 -11.53 -6.86 -11.22
N ILE A 228 -11.31 -5.91 -10.31
CA ILE A 228 -10.50 -6.12 -9.10
C ILE A 228 -11.47 -6.56 -8.00
N GLU A 229 -11.47 -7.86 -7.69
CA GLU A 229 -12.54 -8.51 -6.91
C GLU A 229 -12.04 -9.12 -5.60
N THR A 230 -10.74 -9.38 -5.48
CA THR A 230 -10.10 -9.87 -4.25
C THR A 230 -9.05 -8.88 -3.74
N TRP A 231 -8.64 -9.04 -2.48
CA TRP A 231 -7.59 -8.20 -1.89
C TRP A 231 -6.24 -8.36 -2.60
N GLY A 232 -5.94 -9.56 -3.12
CA GLY A 232 -4.72 -9.84 -3.89
C GLY A 232 -4.67 -9.11 -5.23
N ASP A 233 -5.81 -8.85 -5.86
CA ASP A 233 -5.91 -8.14 -7.16
C ASP A 233 -5.45 -6.68 -7.08
N LEU A 234 -5.30 -6.12 -5.86
CA LEU A 234 -4.74 -4.78 -5.65
C LEU A 234 -3.23 -4.72 -5.90
N PHE A 235 -2.59 -5.87 -6.11
CA PHE A 235 -1.16 -6.05 -6.22
C PHE A 235 -0.84 -6.72 -7.55
N ASN A 236 0.19 -6.25 -8.25
CA ASN A 236 0.68 -6.96 -9.43
C ASN A 236 1.56 -8.15 -9.02
N PRO A 237 1.90 -9.08 -9.94
CA PRO A 237 2.66 -10.27 -9.58
C PRO A 237 4.00 -10.03 -8.87
N ARG A 238 4.80 -9.04 -9.29
CA ARG A 238 6.07 -8.73 -8.62
C ARG A 238 5.88 -8.12 -7.23
N GLN A 239 4.81 -7.34 -7.04
CA GLN A 239 4.38 -6.83 -5.73
C GLN A 239 3.89 -7.96 -4.80
N GLN A 240 3.09 -8.89 -5.33
CA GLN A 240 2.63 -10.07 -4.59
C GLN A 240 3.82 -10.93 -4.14
N LEU A 241 4.75 -11.21 -5.05
CA LEU A 241 5.97 -11.98 -4.75
C LEU A 241 6.75 -11.32 -3.61
N ALA A 242 6.96 -10.00 -3.68
CA ALA A 242 7.67 -9.29 -2.63
C ALA A 242 6.97 -9.43 -1.27
N LEU A 243 5.66 -9.19 -1.20
CA LEU A 243 4.91 -9.22 0.06
C LEU A 243 4.84 -10.63 0.68
N ILE A 244 4.66 -11.68 -0.12
CA ILE A 244 4.67 -13.05 0.41
C ILE A 244 6.06 -13.48 0.87
N THR A 245 7.13 -13.03 0.20
CA THR A 245 8.50 -13.28 0.65
C THR A 245 8.78 -12.58 1.98
N PHE A 246 8.43 -11.30 2.14
CA PHE A 246 8.58 -10.62 3.43
C PHE A 246 7.73 -11.28 4.53
N ALA A 247 6.50 -11.69 4.24
CA ALA A 247 5.65 -12.41 5.19
C ALA A 247 6.25 -13.75 5.61
N GLU A 248 6.79 -14.52 4.67
CA GLU A 248 7.53 -15.75 4.96
C GLU A 248 8.74 -15.47 5.84
N LYS A 249 9.57 -14.46 5.52
CA LYS A 249 10.76 -14.14 6.33
C LYS A 249 10.42 -13.70 7.74
N VAL A 250 9.29 -13.02 7.96
CA VAL A 250 8.86 -12.72 9.35
C VAL A 250 8.46 -13.99 10.11
N ARG A 251 7.85 -14.98 9.45
CA ARG A 251 7.54 -16.29 10.06
C ARG A 251 8.81 -17.07 10.38
N GLU A 252 9.74 -17.15 9.44
CA GLU A 252 11.04 -17.79 9.65
C GLU A 252 11.84 -17.11 10.77
N ALA A 253 11.79 -15.78 10.87
CA ALA A 253 12.42 -15.04 11.98
C ALA A 253 11.86 -15.48 13.34
N HIS A 254 10.54 -15.62 13.44
CA HIS A 254 9.89 -16.13 14.66
C HIS A 254 10.34 -17.56 15.00
N GLU A 255 10.25 -18.47 14.03
CA GLU A 255 10.66 -19.87 14.19
C GLU A 255 12.12 -19.98 14.64
N ARG A 256 12.99 -19.15 14.05
CA ARG A 256 14.41 -19.12 14.37
C ARG A 256 14.69 -18.56 15.75
N MET A 257 14.02 -17.47 16.18
CA MET A 257 14.12 -16.97 17.56
C MET A 257 13.76 -18.06 18.57
N VAL A 258 12.67 -18.79 18.34
CA VAL A 258 12.25 -19.89 19.22
C VAL A 258 13.30 -21.00 19.23
N ALA A 259 13.84 -21.39 18.08
CA ALA A 259 14.89 -22.40 17.98
C ALA A 259 16.22 -21.99 18.65
N GLU A 260 16.53 -20.69 18.65
CA GLU A 260 17.69 -20.10 19.33
C GLU A 260 17.49 -19.90 20.84
N GLY A 261 16.31 -20.26 21.38
CA GLY A 261 16.02 -20.25 22.82
C GLY A 261 15.52 -18.92 23.37
N TYR A 262 15.03 -18.01 22.52
CA TYR A 262 14.35 -16.80 22.98
C TYR A 262 13.05 -17.16 23.72
N GLU A 263 12.66 -16.34 24.69
CA GLU A 263 11.37 -16.52 25.36
C GLU A 263 10.22 -16.41 24.33
N PRO A 264 9.26 -17.37 24.31
CA PRO A 264 8.23 -17.42 23.28
C PRO A 264 7.37 -16.16 23.13
N GLU A 265 6.93 -15.53 24.22
CA GLU A 265 6.11 -14.31 24.13
C GLU A 265 6.95 -13.11 23.65
N PHE A 266 8.23 -13.05 23.99
CA PHE A 266 9.16 -12.06 23.44
C PHE A 266 9.37 -12.26 21.93
N ALA A 267 9.62 -13.50 21.49
CA ALA A 267 9.77 -13.82 20.06
C ALA A 267 8.48 -13.47 19.28
N LYS A 268 7.32 -13.81 19.84
CA LYS A 268 6.00 -13.44 19.32
C LYS A 268 5.82 -11.92 19.23
N ALA A 269 6.25 -11.18 20.26
CA ALA A 269 6.22 -9.71 20.23
C ALA A 269 7.09 -9.16 19.09
N VAL A 270 8.35 -9.59 18.98
CA VAL A 270 9.26 -9.17 17.89
C VAL A 270 8.63 -9.45 16.52
N ALA A 271 8.12 -10.66 16.29
CA ALA A 271 7.45 -11.03 15.04
C ALA A 271 6.22 -10.15 14.75
N THR A 272 5.47 -9.76 15.77
CA THR A 272 4.32 -8.87 15.66
C THR A 272 4.74 -7.47 15.22
N TYR A 273 5.79 -6.91 15.82
CA TYR A 273 6.35 -5.61 15.41
C TYR A 273 6.85 -5.65 13.96
N LEU A 274 7.48 -6.75 13.53
CA LEU A 274 7.89 -6.95 12.14
C LEU A 274 6.69 -7.08 11.18
N ALA A 275 5.60 -7.71 11.61
CA ALA A 275 4.36 -7.77 10.83
C ALA A 275 3.72 -6.40 10.63
N LEU A 276 3.81 -5.49 11.62
CA LEU A 276 3.38 -4.10 11.44
C LEU A 276 4.23 -3.35 10.39
N VAL A 277 5.49 -3.73 10.19
CA VAL A 277 6.31 -3.20 9.08
C VAL A 277 5.78 -3.69 7.73
N ILE A 278 5.23 -4.91 7.64
CA ILE A 278 4.57 -5.41 6.42
C ILE A 278 3.33 -4.59 6.11
N ASP A 279 2.53 -4.20 7.10
CA ASP A 279 1.39 -3.30 6.90
C ASP A 279 1.84 -1.99 6.25
N GLU A 280 2.88 -1.37 6.79
CA GLU A 280 3.47 -0.16 6.20
C GLU A 280 4.00 -0.41 4.79
N LEU A 281 4.70 -1.53 4.56
CA LEU A 281 5.24 -1.87 3.24
C LEU A 281 4.13 -2.08 2.20
N SER A 282 3.05 -2.79 2.57
CA SER A 282 1.92 -3.10 1.69
C SER A 282 1.23 -1.82 1.18
N ARG A 283 1.18 -0.76 2.01
CA ARG A 283 0.62 0.55 1.63
C ARG A 283 1.40 1.22 0.49
N PHE A 284 2.69 0.91 0.35
CA PHE A 284 3.59 1.43 -0.71
C PHE A 284 3.84 0.42 -1.84
N THR A 285 3.21 -0.75 -1.80
CA THR A 285 3.48 -1.87 -2.72
C THR A 285 2.19 -2.33 -3.40
N SER A 286 1.34 -1.43 -3.87
CA SER A 286 0.05 -1.72 -4.53
C SER A 286 -0.03 -1.07 -5.92
N THR A 287 -0.86 -1.63 -6.81
CA THR A 287 -1.20 -1.05 -8.12
C THR A 287 -2.02 0.25 -8.03
N LEU A 288 -2.29 0.72 -6.81
CA LEU A 288 -2.99 1.97 -6.50
C LEU A 288 -2.06 3.04 -5.91
N ASN A 289 -0.74 2.85 -5.98
CA ASN A 289 0.21 3.86 -5.55
C ASN A 289 0.45 4.93 -6.65
N PRO A 290 0.23 6.22 -6.38
CA PRO A 290 0.52 7.27 -7.35
C PRO A 290 1.97 7.75 -7.25
N TRP A 291 2.58 8.06 -8.40
CA TRP A 291 3.81 8.85 -8.45
C TRP A 291 3.52 10.34 -8.20
N LYS A 292 4.22 10.94 -7.23
CA LYS A 292 4.10 12.36 -6.87
C LYS A 292 5.15 13.19 -7.58
N VAL A 293 4.76 13.74 -8.73
CA VAL A 293 5.64 14.44 -9.69
C VAL A 293 6.30 15.71 -9.16
N ASP A 294 5.70 16.38 -8.18
CA ASP A 294 6.24 17.59 -7.54
C ASP A 294 7.28 17.26 -6.46
N ALA A 295 7.22 16.06 -5.87
CA ALA A 295 8.22 15.57 -4.92
C ALA A 295 9.27 14.66 -5.58
N GLU A 296 8.94 14.02 -6.70
CA GLU A 296 9.66 12.87 -7.27
C GLU A 296 9.72 11.70 -6.26
N ALA A 297 8.55 11.35 -5.72
CA ALA A 297 8.41 10.37 -4.65
C ALA A 297 7.23 9.43 -4.86
N ILE A 298 7.40 8.23 -4.33
CA ILE A 298 6.37 7.19 -4.18
C ILE A 298 5.41 7.63 -3.08
N VAL A 299 4.11 7.43 -3.27
CA VAL A 299 3.09 7.75 -2.26
C VAL A 299 2.24 6.53 -1.97
N HIS A 300 1.92 6.33 -0.69
CA HIS A 300 1.10 5.22 -0.24
C HIS A 300 -0.36 5.31 -0.75
N VAL A 301 -1.04 4.17 -0.77
CA VAL A 301 -2.39 4.03 -1.33
C VAL A 301 -3.44 4.88 -0.58
N PHE A 302 -3.27 5.01 0.75
CA PHE A 302 -4.19 5.76 1.61
C PHE A 302 -3.92 7.27 1.69
N GLY A 303 -3.71 7.94 0.55
CA GLY A 303 -3.75 9.41 0.51
C GLY A 303 -5.13 10.00 0.83
N ARG A 304 -6.15 9.12 0.86
CA ARG A 304 -7.52 9.32 1.36
C ARG A 304 -7.95 8.03 2.06
N GLN A 305 -9.03 8.08 2.84
CA GLN A 305 -9.68 6.90 3.43
C GLN A 305 -10.50 6.14 2.36
N ALA A 306 -9.85 5.75 1.26
CA ALA A 306 -10.47 5.15 0.07
C ALA A 306 -9.45 4.43 -0.82
N LEU A 307 -9.93 3.45 -1.58
CA LEU A 307 -9.22 2.75 -2.67
C LEU A 307 -9.84 3.13 -4.03
N PRO A 308 -9.45 4.29 -4.60
CA PRO A 308 -9.89 4.70 -5.93
C PRO A 308 -9.18 3.89 -7.03
N MET A 309 -9.80 3.80 -8.20
CA MET A 309 -9.12 3.27 -9.38
C MET A 309 -8.04 4.26 -9.86
N LEU A 310 -6.81 3.78 -10.06
CA LEU A 310 -5.74 4.51 -10.75
C LEU A 310 -5.48 3.91 -12.14
N TRP A 311 -5.14 4.78 -13.09
CA TRP A 311 -4.88 4.41 -14.49
C TRP A 311 -3.40 4.16 -14.74
N ASP A 312 -2.58 5.06 -14.22
CA ASP A 312 -1.14 4.94 -14.08
C ASP A 312 -0.76 4.82 -12.61
N TYR A 313 0.21 3.97 -12.30
CA TYR A 313 0.68 3.72 -10.94
C TYR A 313 2.19 3.55 -10.88
N ASP A 314 2.70 3.68 -9.66
CA ASP A 314 4.10 3.47 -9.29
C ASP A 314 4.24 2.13 -8.59
N GLU A 315 5.16 1.30 -9.06
CA GLU A 315 5.57 0.08 -8.42
C GLU A 315 6.91 0.29 -7.72
N ASN A 316 6.87 0.39 -6.39
CA ASN A 316 8.06 0.57 -5.55
C ASN A 316 9.00 -0.65 -5.59
N ASN A 317 10.31 -0.42 -5.58
CA ASN A 317 11.30 -1.43 -5.23
C ASN A 317 11.45 -1.50 -3.69
N PRO A 318 10.96 -2.57 -3.02
CA PRO A 318 10.93 -2.66 -1.57
C PRO A 318 12.32 -2.88 -0.93
N LEU A 319 13.33 -3.24 -1.73
CA LEU A 319 14.70 -3.54 -1.28
C LEU A 319 15.62 -2.30 -1.21
N GLY A 320 15.14 -1.15 -1.70
CA GLY A 320 15.89 0.09 -1.71
C GLY A 320 15.95 0.79 -0.35
N MET A 321 16.52 2.00 -0.32
CA MET A 321 16.65 2.81 0.90
C MET A 321 15.76 4.07 0.90
N HIS A 322 14.94 4.26 -0.13
CA HIS A 322 14.07 5.44 -0.30
C HIS A 322 12.74 5.29 0.45
N GLY A 323 11.89 6.32 0.37
CA GLY A 323 10.57 6.33 1.01
C GLY A 323 9.72 5.12 0.61
N GLY A 324 9.10 4.47 1.60
CA GLY A 324 8.18 3.35 1.39
C GLY A 324 8.85 1.97 1.24
N THR A 325 10.18 1.87 1.37
CA THR A 325 10.89 0.58 1.39
C THR A 325 10.96 -0.01 2.79
N TRP A 326 11.28 -1.30 2.91
CA TRP A 326 11.41 -1.98 4.21
C TRP A 326 12.36 -1.25 5.16
N THR A 327 13.59 -0.97 4.70
CA THR A 327 14.63 -0.26 5.48
C THR A 327 14.14 1.09 5.99
N ASN A 328 13.40 1.84 5.18
CA ASN A 328 12.90 3.15 5.59
C ASN A 328 11.71 3.02 6.56
N ARG A 329 10.77 2.10 6.31
CA ARG A 329 9.60 1.90 7.18
C ARG A 329 10.00 1.42 8.58
N ILE A 330 10.85 0.40 8.66
CA ILE A 330 11.28 -0.14 9.96
C ILE A 330 12.06 0.90 10.78
N LYS A 331 12.91 1.70 10.12
CA LYS A 331 13.65 2.80 10.78
C LYS A 331 12.70 3.83 11.39
N GLU A 332 11.68 4.25 10.64
CA GLU A 332 10.68 5.21 11.14
C GLU A 332 9.88 4.62 12.30
N MET A 333 9.47 3.37 12.20
CA MET A 333 8.71 2.69 13.24
C MET A 333 9.53 2.50 14.53
N ILE A 334 10.80 2.07 14.44
CA ILE A 334 11.70 1.98 15.59
C ILE A 334 11.86 3.35 16.27
N SER A 335 12.00 4.43 15.50
CA SER A 335 12.09 5.78 16.06
C SER A 335 10.82 6.17 16.82
N VAL A 336 9.64 5.83 16.28
CA VAL A 336 8.36 6.09 16.97
C VAL A 336 8.25 5.25 18.23
N TRP A 337 8.53 3.95 18.15
CA TRP A 337 8.45 3.02 19.28
C TRP A 337 9.40 3.39 20.41
N GLY A 338 10.62 3.83 20.10
CA GLY A 338 11.55 4.39 21.08
C GLY A 338 10.93 5.55 21.85
N ASN A 339 10.44 6.56 21.13
CA ASN A 339 9.83 7.73 21.74
C ASN A 339 8.61 7.43 22.61
N ILE A 340 7.74 6.47 22.22
CA ILE A 340 6.54 6.15 23.00
C ILE A 340 6.82 5.22 24.18
N SER A 341 7.85 4.37 24.10
CA SER A 341 8.20 3.41 25.16
C SER A 341 8.63 4.14 26.45
N ASP A 342 9.14 5.36 26.33
CA ASP A 342 9.59 6.17 27.46
C ASP A 342 8.47 6.98 28.13
N LEU A 343 7.29 7.09 27.52
CA LEU A 343 6.24 8.03 27.97
C LEU A 343 5.35 7.50 29.11
N CYS A 344 5.09 6.19 29.17
CA CYS A 344 4.05 5.66 30.06
C CYS A 344 4.65 4.92 31.26
N ARG A 345 4.70 5.60 32.42
CA ARG A 345 5.00 4.99 33.73
C ARG A 345 3.99 5.47 34.78
N PRO A 346 3.05 4.62 35.25
CA PRO A 346 2.86 3.21 34.93
C PRO A 346 2.30 2.96 33.51
N PRO A 347 2.40 1.72 32.97
CA PRO A 347 1.85 1.38 31.66
C PRO A 347 0.33 1.56 31.59
N ALA A 348 -0.18 1.91 30.41
CA ALA A 348 -1.62 1.94 30.14
C ALA A 348 -2.19 0.52 30.01
N VAL A 349 -3.43 0.32 30.46
CA VAL A 349 -4.17 -0.92 30.22
C VAL A 349 -4.90 -0.82 28.89
N VAL A 350 -4.57 -1.69 27.95
CA VAL A 350 -5.17 -1.73 26.61
C VAL A 350 -6.07 -2.95 26.51
N THR A 351 -7.32 -2.76 26.08
CA THR A 351 -8.28 -3.85 25.86
C THR A 351 -8.94 -3.73 24.48
N CYS A 352 -9.15 -4.87 23.82
CA CYS A 352 -9.98 -4.95 22.63
C CYS A 352 -11.41 -5.28 23.07
N SER A 353 -12.31 -4.29 23.07
CA SER A 353 -13.69 -4.47 23.50
C SER A 353 -14.66 -3.57 22.71
N SER A 354 -15.94 -3.93 22.73
CA SER A 354 -16.99 -3.13 22.09
C SER A 354 -17.35 -1.93 22.95
N ALA A 355 -17.34 -0.73 22.38
CA ALA A 355 -17.80 0.48 23.07
C ALA A 355 -19.28 0.42 23.49
N THR A 356 -20.05 -0.54 22.93
CA THR A 356 -21.46 -0.78 23.29
C THR A 356 -21.64 -1.79 24.43
N ARG A 357 -20.55 -2.36 24.94
CA ARG A 357 -20.54 -3.29 26.07
C ARG A 357 -19.14 -3.30 26.70
N LEU A 358 -18.89 -2.33 27.58
CA LEU A 358 -17.60 -2.14 28.22
C LEU A 358 -17.40 -3.14 29.37
N PRO A 359 -16.24 -3.81 29.49
CA PRO A 359 -16.00 -4.85 30.50
C PRO A 359 -15.63 -4.27 31.88
N TYR A 360 -16.29 -3.18 32.27
CA TYR A 360 -16.05 -2.46 33.51
C TYR A 360 -17.36 -2.37 34.30
N PRO A 361 -17.29 -2.41 35.65
CA PRO A 361 -18.48 -2.21 36.49
C PRO A 361 -18.99 -0.77 36.39
N ASP A 362 -20.12 -0.53 37.02
CA ASP A 362 -20.73 0.81 37.08
C ASP A 362 -19.83 1.76 37.89
N ALA A 363 -19.84 3.05 37.54
CA ALA A 363 -19.06 4.09 38.23
C ALA A 363 -17.56 3.77 38.41
N TYR A 364 -16.94 3.19 37.37
CA TYR A 364 -15.54 2.76 37.38
C TYR A 364 -14.55 3.89 37.05
N PHE A 365 -14.80 4.66 36.00
CA PHE A 365 -13.87 5.67 35.49
C PHE A 365 -14.18 7.09 36.01
N ASP A 366 -13.12 7.85 36.30
CA ASP A 366 -13.20 9.29 36.61
C ASP A 366 -13.43 10.15 35.36
N ALA A 367 -12.95 9.69 34.20
CA ALA A 367 -13.16 10.39 32.93
C ALA A 367 -13.19 9.43 31.75
N VAL A 368 -13.95 9.80 30.71
CA VAL A 368 -13.99 9.16 29.40
C VAL A 368 -13.73 10.21 28.33
N LEU A 369 -12.68 10.00 27.54
CA LEU A 369 -12.29 10.87 26.43
C LEU A 369 -12.40 10.07 25.12
N THR A 370 -13.19 10.54 24.16
CA THR A 370 -13.46 9.77 22.93
C THR A 370 -13.73 10.65 21.70
N ASP A 371 -13.46 10.09 20.53
CA ASP A 371 -13.73 10.62 19.19
C ASP A 371 -14.48 9.53 18.40
N PRO A 372 -15.83 9.48 18.49
CA PRO A 372 -16.61 8.40 17.90
C PRO A 372 -16.70 8.54 16.37
N PRO A 373 -17.04 7.45 15.65
CA PRO A 373 -17.11 7.46 14.19
C PRO A 373 -18.15 8.45 13.64
N TYR A 374 -17.83 9.02 12.48
CA TYR A 374 -18.63 10.03 11.79
C TYR A 374 -19.51 9.43 10.70
N TYR A 375 -20.74 9.03 11.04
CA TYR A 375 -21.76 8.55 10.08
C TYR A 375 -21.19 7.60 9.01
N ASP A 376 -21.21 8.01 7.73
CA ASP A 376 -20.69 7.30 6.58
C ASP A 376 -19.44 7.98 6.02
N ASN A 377 -18.58 8.54 6.88
CA ASN A 377 -17.34 9.18 6.46
C ASN A 377 -16.25 8.17 6.10
N VAL A 378 -16.10 7.12 6.94
CA VAL A 378 -15.02 6.13 6.80
C VAL A 378 -15.59 4.72 7.04
N PRO A 379 -15.39 3.79 6.10
CA PRO A 379 -15.77 2.40 6.29
C PRO A 379 -14.60 1.63 6.92
N TYR A 380 -14.34 1.88 8.22
CA TYR A 380 -13.14 1.43 8.93
C TYR A 380 -12.91 -0.08 8.77
N ALA A 381 -13.90 -0.91 9.09
CA ALA A 381 -13.72 -2.35 9.05
C ALA A 381 -13.47 -2.87 7.63
N TYR A 382 -14.04 -2.24 6.59
CA TYR A 382 -13.70 -2.59 5.20
C TYR A 382 -12.30 -2.13 4.80
N LEU A 383 -11.83 -0.97 5.26
CA LEU A 383 -10.46 -0.52 4.96
C LEU A 383 -9.41 -1.30 5.75
N SER A 384 -9.72 -1.69 7.00
CA SER A 384 -8.86 -2.52 7.85
C SER A 384 -8.55 -3.88 7.21
N ASP A 385 -9.46 -4.40 6.39
CA ASP A 385 -9.23 -5.66 5.68
C ASP A 385 -8.00 -5.60 4.75
N PHE A 386 -7.60 -4.43 4.26
CA PHE A 386 -6.37 -4.25 3.49
C PHE A 386 -5.14 -4.74 4.27
N PHE A 387 -5.11 -4.52 5.58
CA PHE A 387 -4.02 -4.91 6.49
C PHE A 387 -4.26 -6.29 7.07
N TYR A 388 -5.49 -6.54 7.51
CA TYR A 388 -5.88 -7.79 8.18
C TYR A 388 -5.49 -9.04 7.39
N VAL A 389 -5.70 -9.03 6.07
CA VAL A 389 -5.39 -10.19 5.22
C VAL A 389 -3.89 -10.49 5.16
N TRP A 390 -3.02 -9.47 5.23
CA TRP A 390 -1.57 -9.63 5.27
C TRP A 390 -1.11 -10.05 6.67
N LEU A 391 -1.57 -9.36 7.72
CA LEU A 391 -1.28 -9.73 9.11
C LEU A 391 -1.70 -11.18 9.40
N LYS A 392 -2.84 -11.63 8.89
CA LYS A 392 -3.30 -13.01 9.04
C LYS A 392 -2.28 -14.01 8.46
N ARG A 393 -1.71 -13.71 7.30
CA ARG A 393 -0.71 -14.57 6.62
C ARG A 393 0.64 -14.55 7.33
N THR A 394 1.01 -13.41 7.91
CA THR A 394 2.28 -13.22 8.60
C THR A 394 2.27 -13.78 10.02
N VAL A 395 1.29 -13.38 10.85
CA VAL A 395 1.25 -13.67 12.30
C VAL A 395 -0.06 -14.31 12.76
N GLY A 396 -0.98 -14.64 11.86
CA GLY A 396 -2.27 -15.25 12.24
C GLY A 396 -2.14 -16.55 13.03
N HIS A 397 -1.09 -17.34 12.75
CA HIS A 397 -0.76 -18.56 13.49
C HIS A 397 -0.36 -18.29 14.96
N LEU A 398 0.07 -17.07 15.31
CA LEU A 398 0.41 -16.64 16.67
C LEU A 398 -0.81 -16.04 17.41
N TYR A 399 -1.86 -15.68 16.68
CA TYR A 399 -3.05 -14.99 17.19
C TYR A 399 -4.34 -15.61 16.63
N PRO A 400 -4.62 -16.89 16.91
CA PRO A 400 -5.77 -17.59 16.33
C PRO A 400 -7.10 -16.91 16.65
N ASP A 401 -7.22 -16.30 17.84
CA ASP A 401 -8.45 -15.59 18.26
C ASP A 401 -8.67 -14.29 17.48
N LEU A 402 -7.60 -13.55 17.16
CA LEU A 402 -7.71 -12.29 16.41
C LEU A 402 -7.96 -12.52 14.92
N PHE A 403 -7.48 -13.65 14.38
CA PHE A 403 -7.56 -13.96 12.94
C PHE A 403 -8.50 -15.12 12.60
N ALA A 404 -9.43 -15.44 13.52
CA ALA A 404 -10.38 -16.55 13.40
C ALA A 404 -11.27 -16.44 12.16
N THR A 405 -11.64 -15.23 11.73
CA THR A 405 -12.49 -15.00 10.56
C THR A 405 -11.67 -14.69 9.30
N PRO A 406 -12.23 -14.89 8.09
CA PRO A 406 -11.55 -14.51 6.85
C PRO A 406 -11.27 -13.00 6.72
N LEU A 407 -12.17 -12.17 7.24
CA LEU A 407 -12.10 -10.70 7.22
C LEU A 407 -12.49 -10.13 8.58
N THR A 408 -12.21 -8.85 8.83
CA THR A 408 -12.56 -8.20 10.10
C THR A 408 -14.09 -8.18 10.32
N PRO A 409 -14.59 -8.20 11.57
CA PRO A 409 -16.01 -8.12 11.86
C PRO A 409 -16.64 -6.82 11.34
N LYS A 410 -17.65 -6.92 10.47
CA LYS A 410 -18.45 -5.77 9.98
C LYS A 410 -19.75 -5.55 10.76
N GLY A 411 -20.05 -6.51 11.63
CA GLY A 411 -21.32 -6.65 12.32
C GLY A 411 -21.49 -5.66 13.45
N GLU A 412 -20.44 -5.31 14.19
CA GLU A 412 -20.47 -4.43 15.38
C GLU A 412 -20.04 -2.99 15.11
N GLU A 413 -19.57 -2.69 13.90
CA GLU A 413 -19.14 -1.36 13.50
C GLU A 413 -20.28 -0.33 13.59
N ILE A 414 -19.95 0.89 14.08
CA ILE A 414 -20.87 2.03 14.19
C ILE A 414 -20.65 2.95 12.98
N VAL A 415 -21.11 2.53 11.81
CA VAL A 415 -21.00 3.28 10.54
C VAL A 415 -22.33 3.20 9.79
N ALA A 416 -22.78 4.34 9.24
CA ALA A 416 -24.07 4.46 8.55
C ALA A 416 -24.00 3.93 7.10
N TYR A 417 -23.87 2.62 6.92
CA TYR A 417 -23.76 2.04 5.58
C TYR A 417 -25.01 2.25 4.72
N THR A 418 -24.84 2.96 3.60
CA THR A 418 -25.96 3.39 2.74
C THR A 418 -26.47 2.33 1.76
N ARG A 419 -25.72 1.23 1.58
CA ARG A 419 -26.01 0.17 0.60
C ARG A 419 -26.30 -1.20 1.21
N ARG A 420 -26.54 -1.27 2.52
CA ARG A 420 -27.08 -2.48 3.16
C ARG A 420 -28.59 -2.55 2.96
N GLU A 421 -29.18 -3.67 3.35
CA GLU A 421 -30.63 -3.85 3.37
C GLU A 421 -31.31 -2.69 4.13
N GLY A 422 -32.36 -2.11 3.55
CA GLY A 422 -33.03 -0.91 4.07
C GLY A 422 -32.36 0.44 3.71
N GLY A 423 -31.22 0.43 3.00
CA GLY A 423 -30.60 1.62 2.42
C GLY A 423 -30.08 2.63 3.44
N PHE A 424 -30.02 3.90 3.04
CA PHE A 424 -29.52 5.01 3.86
C PHE A 424 -30.28 5.14 5.19
N GLU A 425 -31.62 5.08 5.16
CA GLU A 425 -32.44 5.25 6.37
C GLU A 425 -32.21 4.16 7.40
N ALA A 426 -32.08 2.89 6.98
CA ALA A 426 -31.75 1.81 7.90
C ALA A 426 -30.32 1.94 8.45
N GLY A 427 -29.35 2.30 7.60
CA GLY A 427 -27.98 2.55 8.03
C GLY A 427 -27.87 3.69 9.04
N LYS A 428 -28.61 4.78 8.82
CA LYS A 428 -28.72 5.92 9.73
C LYS A 428 -29.28 5.50 11.09
N ARG A 429 -30.41 4.79 11.11
CA ARG A 429 -31.03 4.31 12.36
C ARG A 429 -30.09 3.40 13.14
N LEU A 430 -29.47 2.44 12.47
CA LEU A 430 -28.52 1.52 13.10
C LEU A 430 -27.32 2.25 13.71
N PHE A 431 -26.81 3.27 13.02
CA PHE A 431 -25.75 4.13 13.52
C PHE A 431 -26.18 4.87 14.79
N GLU A 432 -27.31 5.58 14.75
CA GLU A 432 -27.83 6.34 15.89
C GLU A 432 -28.12 5.43 17.09
N GLU A 433 -28.75 4.27 16.87
CA GLU A 433 -29.05 3.29 17.93
C GLU A 433 -27.78 2.76 18.62
N ARG A 434 -26.74 2.45 17.86
CA ARG A 434 -25.48 1.91 18.41
C ARG A 434 -24.65 2.97 19.08
N LEU A 435 -24.57 4.17 18.50
CA LEU A 435 -23.89 5.29 19.14
C LEU A 435 -24.58 5.65 20.46
N ALA A 436 -25.92 5.64 20.50
CA ALA A 436 -26.68 5.83 21.73
C ALA A 436 -26.40 4.73 22.77
N ARG A 437 -26.24 3.46 22.35
CA ARG A 437 -25.81 2.37 23.25
C ARG A 437 -24.40 2.62 23.80
N ALA A 438 -23.46 3.06 22.97
CA ALA A 438 -22.12 3.41 23.44
C ALA A 438 -22.16 4.55 24.46
N PHE A 439 -22.97 5.59 24.24
CA PHE A 439 -23.13 6.69 25.20
C PHE A 439 -23.78 6.25 26.51
N ARG A 440 -24.72 5.30 26.48
CA ARG A 440 -25.25 4.68 27.71
C ARG A 440 -24.17 3.91 28.47
N GLU A 441 -23.31 3.18 27.77
CA GLU A 441 -22.18 2.49 28.41
C GLU A 441 -21.19 3.48 29.02
N ILE A 442 -20.84 4.57 28.31
CA ILE A 442 -20.00 5.65 28.85
C ILE A 442 -20.62 6.20 30.14
N HIS A 443 -21.91 6.51 30.14
CA HIS A 443 -22.61 6.98 31.32
C HIS A 443 -22.58 5.95 32.47
N ARG A 444 -22.81 4.67 32.17
CA ARG A 444 -22.82 3.59 33.17
C ARG A 444 -21.46 3.46 33.86
N VAL A 445 -20.37 3.49 33.09
CA VAL A 445 -19.01 3.30 33.64
C VAL A 445 -18.42 4.57 34.24
N LEU A 446 -19.01 5.75 34.03
CA LEU A 446 -18.56 7.00 34.65
C LEU A 446 -19.07 7.12 36.09
N LYS A 447 -18.21 7.62 36.97
CA LYS A 447 -18.61 8.01 38.33
C LYS A 447 -19.64 9.16 38.31
N PRO A 448 -20.44 9.35 39.37
CA PRO A 448 -21.45 10.43 39.43
C PRO A 448 -20.92 11.84 39.13
N ASP A 449 -19.66 12.11 39.43
CA ASP A 449 -18.92 13.36 39.19
C ASP A 449 -17.88 13.24 38.06
N GLY A 450 -17.92 12.13 37.32
CA GLY A 450 -16.98 11.84 36.24
C GLY A 450 -17.19 12.70 35.00
N ILE A 451 -16.13 12.89 34.23
CA ILE A 451 -16.11 13.79 33.07
C ILE A 451 -16.18 13.00 31.75
N ALA A 452 -17.16 13.31 30.90
CA ALA A 452 -17.19 12.84 29.52
C ALA A 452 -16.76 13.95 28.55
N VAL A 453 -15.70 13.70 27.76
CA VAL A 453 -15.28 14.57 26.66
C VAL A 453 -15.46 13.81 25.35
N ILE A 454 -16.43 14.26 24.54
CA ILE A 454 -16.76 13.67 23.25
C ILE A 454 -16.44 14.68 22.15
N VAL A 455 -15.41 14.39 21.35
CA VAL A 455 -15.04 15.22 20.21
C VAL A 455 -15.87 14.76 19.02
N TYR A 456 -16.71 15.64 18.48
CA TYR A 456 -17.53 15.31 17.30
C TYR A 456 -17.54 16.47 16.29
N ALA A 457 -16.74 16.34 15.24
CA ALA A 457 -16.77 17.23 14.09
C ALA A 457 -17.88 16.85 13.09
N TYR A 458 -18.82 17.75 12.84
CA TYR A 458 -19.70 17.62 11.67
C TYR A 458 -19.13 18.41 10.50
N LYS A 459 -19.20 17.82 9.31
CA LYS A 459 -18.84 18.52 8.06
C LYS A 459 -20.15 19.06 7.47
N THR A 460 -20.31 20.38 7.45
CA THR A 460 -21.38 21.08 6.72
C THR A 460 -21.29 20.83 5.23
#